data_AF-A8EZD0-F1
#
_entry.id   AF-A8EZD0-F1
#
_cell.length_a   1.000
_cell.length_b   1.000
_cell.length_c   1.000
_cell.angle_alpha   90.00
_cell.angle_beta   90.00
_cell.angle_gamma   90.00
#
_symmetry.space_group_name_H-M   'P 1'
#
loop_
_entity.id
_entity.type
_entity.pdbx_description
1 polymer ?
#
loop_
_entity_poly.entity_id
_entity_poly.type
_entity_poly.pdbx_seq_one_letter_code
_entity_poly.pdbx_strand_id
1 'polypeptide(L)'
;MLHWTSKCLTQVLTTPEAKLQDKSINYPDFKDIKGQKIAKRALEIVASKWYNLLMFGPPGTSKSSLAGYIPSILSKMSIQEILECSTITSIAGKLLLMH
;
A
#
# COMPACT_ATOMS: atom_id res chain seq x y z
N MET A 1 15.82 11.19 -48.17
CA MET A 1 15.71 12.23 -47.12
C MET A 1 14.77 11.74 -46.02
N LEU A 2 15.21 10.78 -45.22
CA LEU A 2 14.56 10.35 -43.98
C LEU A 2 15.71 10.02 -43.01
N HIS A 3 16.13 11.03 -42.23
CA HIS A 3 17.06 10.79 -41.14
C HIS A 3 16.27 10.06 -40.05
N TRP A 4 16.61 8.81 -39.78
CA TRP A 4 16.07 8.02 -38.67
C TRP A 4 17.22 7.52 -37.79
N THR A 5 18.24 8.36 -37.63
CA THR A 5 19.36 8.08 -36.74
C THR A 5 19.13 8.76 -35.40
N SER A 6 19.00 7.91 -34.37
CA SER A 6 19.59 8.15 -33.06
C SER A 6 18.91 9.18 -32.17
N LYS A 7 17.85 8.74 -31.50
CA LYS A 7 17.62 9.16 -30.12
C LYS A 7 17.09 7.97 -29.35
N CYS A 8 18.00 7.06 -28.96
CA CYS A 8 17.77 6.24 -27.78
C CYS A 8 17.55 7.24 -26.63
N LEU A 9 16.28 7.55 -26.37
CA LEU A 9 15.84 8.24 -25.17
C LEU A 9 16.11 7.28 -24.01
N THR A 10 17.36 7.23 -23.57
CA THR A 10 17.66 6.85 -22.20
C THR A 10 17.04 7.97 -21.38
N GLN A 11 15.77 7.82 -21.01
CA GLN A 11 15.17 8.68 -20.00
C GLN A 11 15.96 8.41 -18.72
N VAL A 12 16.97 9.25 -18.49
CA VAL A 12 17.64 9.33 -17.20
C VAL A 12 16.59 9.90 -16.26
N LEU A 13 15.85 9.01 -15.61
CA LEU A 13 14.95 9.37 -14.53
C LEU A 13 15.85 9.86 -13.39
N THR A 14 15.80 11.16 -13.12
CA THR A 14 16.40 11.73 -11.91
C THR A 14 15.81 11.01 -10.71
N THR A 15 16.66 10.70 -9.72
CA THR A 15 16.21 10.08 -8.47
C THR A 15 15.10 10.95 -7.85
N PRO A 16 13.90 10.40 -7.61
CA PRO A 16 12.81 11.17 -7.04
C PRO A 16 13.16 11.57 -5.60
N GLU A 17 13.03 12.85 -5.29
CA GLU A 17 13.13 13.33 -3.91
C GLU A 17 11.89 12.90 -3.13
N ALA A 18 12.08 12.22 -2.00
CA ALA A 18 10.97 11.85 -1.13
C ALA A 18 10.37 13.10 -0.46
N LYS A 19 9.16 13.48 -0.87
CA LYS A 19 8.32 14.44 -0.15
C LYS A 19 7.19 13.68 0.54
N LEU A 20 7.19 13.69 1.87
CA LEU A 20 6.06 13.18 2.65
C LEU A 20 4.90 14.18 2.49
N GLN A 21 3.80 13.72 1.90
CA GLN A 21 2.55 14.48 1.92
C GLN A 21 1.83 14.15 3.23
N ASP A 22 1.58 15.16 4.07
CA ASP A 22 0.82 15.06 5.32
C ASP A 22 -0.71 14.97 5.08
N LYS A 23 -1.12 14.30 3.99
CA LYS A 23 -2.54 14.06 3.74
C LYS A 23 -3.01 12.95 4.68
N SER A 24 -3.74 13.31 5.73
CA SER A 24 -4.34 12.35 6.65
C SER A 24 -5.46 11.58 5.94
N ILE A 25 -5.16 10.37 5.46
CA ILE A 25 -6.18 9.44 5.01
C ILE A 25 -6.91 8.94 6.25
N ASN A 26 -8.22 9.18 6.31
CA ASN A 26 -9.04 8.73 7.43
C ASN A 26 -9.43 7.26 7.22
N TYR A 27 -8.67 6.35 7.83
CA TYR A 27 -9.00 4.94 7.84
C TYR A 27 -10.03 4.63 8.94
N PRO A 28 -10.89 3.61 8.76
CA PRO A 28 -11.76 3.12 9.82
C PRO A 28 -10.98 2.77 11.10
N ASP A 29 -11.54 3.08 12.28
CA ASP A 29 -10.88 2.77 13.56
C ASP A 29 -10.98 1.26 13.85
N PHE A 30 -9.85 0.63 14.16
CA PHE A 30 -9.78 -0.78 14.56
C PHE A 30 -10.66 -1.11 15.78
N LYS A 31 -10.95 -0.11 16.63
CA LYS A 31 -11.85 -0.26 17.78
C LYS A 31 -13.29 -0.61 17.37
N ASP A 32 -13.71 -0.23 16.17
CA ASP A 32 -15.09 -0.43 15.69
C ASP A 32 -15.43 -1.89 15.37
N ILE A 33 -14.43 -2.77 15.27
CA ILE A 33 -14.64 -4.20 15.03
C ILE A 33 -15.32 -4.83 16.26
N LYS A 34 -16.53 -5.37 16.08
CA LYS A 34 -17.32 -6.04 17.14
C LYS A 34 -17.29 -7.56 16.98
N GLY A 35 -17.19 -8.29 18.10
CA GLY A 35 -17.37 -9.75 18.16
C GLY A 35 -16.27 -10.64 17.54
N GLN A 36 -15.38 -10.12 16.69
CA GLN A 36 -14.40 -10.93 15.94
C GLN A 36 -13.02 -11.03 16.61
N LYS A 37 -12.93 -11.68 17.78
CA LYS A 37 -11.68 -11.78 18.56
C LYS A 37 -10.51 -12.44 17.81
N ILE A 38 -10.77 -13.56 17.13
CA ILE A 38 -9.74 -14.31 16.38
C ILE A 38 -9.23 -13.47 15.20
N ALA A 39 -10.14 -12.82 14.46
CA ALA A 39 -9.75 -11.97 13.33
C ALA A 39 -8.95 -10.75 13.80
N LYS A 40 -9.34 -10.09 14.90
CA LYS A 40 -8.57 -9.00 15.50
C LYS A 40 -7.14 -9.44 15.81
N ARG A 41 -6.99 -10.59 16.48
CA ARG A 41 -5.66 -11.10 16.83
C ARG A 41 -4.82 -11.42 15.58
N ALA A 42 -5.42 -12.01 14.56
CA ALA A 42 -4.73 -12.28 13.30
C ALA A 42 -4.28 -10.98 12.61
N LEU A 43 -5.13 -9.94 12.60
CA LEU A 43 -4.81 -8.62 12.06
C LEU A 43 -3.62 -7.97 12.79
N GLU A 44 -3.61 -8.01 14.12
CA GLU A 44 -2.48 -7.52 14.94
C GLU A 44 -1.16 -8.23 14.61
N ILE A 45 -1.20 -9.57 14.54
CA ILE A 45 -0.01 -10.38 14.24
C ILE A 45 0.53 -10.02 12.86
N VAL A 46 -0.35 -9.94 11.86
CA VAL A 46 0.03 -9.59 10.49
C VAL A 46 0.59 -8.18 10.40
N ALA A 47 -0.05 -7.21 11.05
CA ALA A 47 0.38 -5.81 11.02
C ALA A 47 1.77 -5.62 11.66
N SER A 48 2.11 -6.41 12.68
CA SER A 48 3.44 -6.37 13.30
C SER A 48 4.56 -7.01 12.47
N LYS A 49 4.22 -7.92 11.55
CA LYS A 49 5.20 -8.77 10.85
C LYS A 49 5.21 -8.61 9.32
N TRP A 50 4.39 -7.72 8.76
CA TRP A 50 4.30 -7.48 7.32
C TRP A 50 4.02 -8.79 6.53
N TYR A 51 3.13 -9.63 7.05
CA TYR A 51 2.74 -10.89 6.40
C TYR A 51 1.51 -10.75 5.51
N ASN A 52 1.33 -11.71 4.62
CA ASN A 52 0.09 -11.82 3.84
C ASN A 52 -1.02 -12.43 4.71
N LEU A 53 -2.23 -11.88 4.59
CA LEU A 53 -3.42 -12.38 5.28
C LEU A 53 -4.41 -12.95 4.26
N LEU A 54 -4.81 -14.21 4.46
CA LEU A 54 -5.92 -14.82 3.74
C LEU A 54 -7.15 -14.91 4.65
N MET A 55 -8.29 -14.37 4.21
CA MET A 55 -9.55 -14.40 4.95
C MET A 55 -10.57 -15.25 4.20
N PHE A 56 -11.06 -16.32 4.82
CA PHE A 56 -12.03 -17.23 4.19
C PHE A 56 -13.31 -17.40 5.02
N GLY A 57 -14.39 -17.86 4.39
CA GLY A 57 -15.68 -18.21 5.04
C GLY A 57 -16.93 -17.66 4.32
N PRO A 58 -18.12 -17.82 4.91
CA PRO A 58 -19.39 -17.46 4.26
C PRO A 58 -19.50 -15.95 3.91
N PRO A 59 -20.26 -15.59 2.87
CA PRO A 59 -20.56 -14.18 2.57
C PRO A 59 -21.27 -13.51 3.76
N GLY A 60 -21.09 -12.21 3.94
CA GLY A 60 -21.70 -11.44 5.03
C GLY A 60 -20.94 -11.45 6.37
N THR A 61 -19.83 -12.18 6.49
CA THR A 61 -18.99 -12.24 7.72
C THR A 61 -17.96 -11.11 7.84
N SER A 62 -18.27 -9.95 7.24
CA SER A 62 -17.48 -8.70 7.27
C SER A 62 -16.00 -8.84 6.89
N LYS A 63 -15.61 -9.79 6.01
CA LYS A 63 -14.21 -9.99 5.59
C LYS A 63 -13.62 -8.77 4.89
N SER A 64 -14.36 -8.20 3.93
CA SER A 64 -13.92 -6.99 3.21
C SER A 64 -13.81 -5.79 4.14
N SER A 65 -14.73 -5.67 5.11
CA SER A 65 -14.67 -4.64 6.14
C SER A 65 -13.44 -4.85 7.04
N LEU A 66 -13.16 -6.07 7.49
CA LEU A 66 -11.97 -6.43 8.26
C LEU A 66 -10.66 -6.07 7.53
N ALA A 67 -10.58 -6.37 6.23
CA ALA A 67 -9.44 -6.00 5.40
C ALA A 67 -9.25 -4.48 5.31
N GLY A 68 -10.34 -3.70 5.31
CA GLY A 68 -10.30 -2.24 5.30
C GLY A 68 -9.69 -1.60 6.56
N TYR A 69 -9.63 -2.31 7.69
CA TYR A 69 -8.97 -1.81 8.90
C TYR A 69 -7.45 -2.05 8.91
N ILE A 70 -6.91 -2.91 8.04
CA ILE A 70 -5.47 -3.23 8.01
C ILE A 70 -4.60 -1.97 7.88
N PRO A 71 -4.87 -1.02 6.95
CA PRO A 71 -4.06 0.19 6.82
C PRO A 71 -4.04 1.07 8.08
N SER A 72 -5.09 0.99 8.91
CA SER A 72 -5.24 1.77 10.15
C SER A 72 -4.28 1.32 11.26
N ILE A 73 -3.91 0.04 11.27
CA ILE A 73 -3.06 -0.57 12.32
C ILE A 73 -1.62 -0.86 11.90
N LEU A 74 -1.31 -0.67 10.61
CA LEU A 74 0.04 -0.88 10.10
C LEU A 74 1.00 0.20 10.61
N SER A 75 2.24 -0.20 10.86
CA SER A 75 3.30 0.74 11.22
C SER A 75 3.60 1.66 10.04
N LYS A 76 3.94 2.92 10.33
CA LYS A 76 4.36 3.87 9.30
C LYS A 76 5.63 3.34 8.61
N MET A 77 5.61 3.33 7.28
CA MET A 77 6.80 3.02 6.49
C MET A 77 7.86 4.10 6.69
N SER A 78 9.12 3.70 6.66
CA SER A 78 10.24 4.62 6.56
C SER A 78 10.26 5.30 5.18
N ILE A 79 10.93 6.44 5.09
CA ILE A 79 11.09 7.19 3.84
C ILE A 79 11.73 6.32 2.74
N GLN A 80 12.68 5.46 3.12
CA GLN A 80 13.38 4.59 2.19
C GLN A 80 12.45 3.50 1.62
N GLU A 81 11.64 2.84 2.46
CA GLU A 81 10.65 1.85 2.02
C GLU A 81 9.58 2.48 1.12
N ILE A 82 9.18 3.72 1.39
CA ILE A 82 8.24 4.46 0.55
C ILE A 82 8.82 4.70 -0.85
N LEU A 83 10.09 5.09 -0.95
CA LEU A 83 10.77 5.28 -2.23
C LEU A 83 10.85 3.96 -3.01
N GLU A 84 11.27 2.88 -2.36
CA GLU A 84 11.33 1.55 -2.98
C GLU A 84 9.96 1.10 -3.49
N CYS A 85 8.91 1.18 -2.67
CA CYS A 85 7.54 0.86 -3.09
C CYS A 85 7.05 1.75 -4.24
N SER A 86 7.37 3.04 -4.21
CA SER A 86 7.02 3.99 -5.28
C SER A 86 7.68 3.62 -6.62
N THR A 87 8.94 3.18 -6.60
CA THR A 87 9.62 2.72 -7.82
C THR A 87 8.98 1.46 -8.41
N ILE A 88 8.69 0.45 -7.58
CA ILE A 88 8.03 -0.78 -8.01
C ILE A 88 6.65 -0.49 -8.61
N THR A 89 5.87 0.36 -7.93
CA THR A 89 4.52 0.71 -8.36
C THR A 89 4.53 1.57 -9.63
N SER A 90 5.49 2.49 -9.77
CA SER A 90 5.75 3.25 -11.00
C SER A 90 6.05 2.32 -12.19
N ILE A 91 6.96 1.35 -12.02
CA ILE A 91 7.30 0.37 -13.07
C ILE A 91 6.10 -0.52 -13.41
N ALA A 92 5.29 -0.89 -12.42
CA ALA A 92 4.06 -1.65 -12.62
C ALA A 92 2.93 -0.86 -13.32
N GLY A 93 3.15 0.42 -13.67
CA GLY A 93 2.15 1.31 -14.24
C GLY A 93 1.03 1.68 -13.26
N LYS A 94 1.22 1.41 -11.97
CA LYS A 94 0.29 1.69 -10.88
C LYS A 94 0.86 2.83 -10.05
N LEU A 95 0.94 4.04 -10.61
CA LEU A 95 1.30 5.20 -9.80
C LEU A 95 0.34 5.29 -8.60
N LEU A 96 0.90 5.26 -7.38
CA LEU A 96 0.16 5.47 -6.13
C LEU A 96 -0.37 6.92 -6.10
N LEU A 97 -1.40 7.21 -6.89
CA LEU A 97 -2.32 8.28 -6.59
C LEU A 97 -3.25 7.73 -5.49
N MET A 98 -2.74 7.74 -4.25
CA MET A 98 -3.58 7.60 -3.07
C MET A 98 -4.53 8.81 -3.04
N HIS A 99 -5.69 8.65 -3.68
CA HIS A 99 -6.82 9.56 -3.55
C HIS A 99 -7.42 9.47 -2.16
#